data_AF-A0A0B1T7Y6-F1
#
_entry.id   AF-A0A0B1T7Y6-F1
#
_cell.length_a   1.000
_cell.length_b   1.000
_cell.length_c   1.000
_cell.angle_alpha   90.00
_cell.angle_beta   90.00
_cell.angle_gamma   90.00
#
_symmetry.space_group_name_H-M   'P 1'
#
loop_
_entity.id
_entity.type
_entity.pdbx_description
1 polymer ?
#
loop_
_entity_poly.entity_id
_entity_poly.type
_entity_poly.pdbx_seq_one_letter_code
_entity_poly.pdbx_strand_id
1 'polypeptide(L)'
;MSASERRRYKAYTVMQRSGFQHTEYVKIMIHLCRAELAISFAFLVHGLTCPGYPREAEYQSTCHMNTVAALVGLLTGALGLGAVHR
;
A
#
# COMPACT_ATOMS: atom_id res chain seq x y z
N MET A 1 -4.11 5.24 32.32
CA MET A 1 -4.01 5.31 30.84
C MET A 1 -2.55 5.38 30.41
N SER A 2 -2.08 4.31 29.77
CA SER A 2 -0.77 4.23 29.16
C SER A 2 -0.65 5.20 27.98
N ALA A 3 0.58 5.47 27.52
CA ALA A 3 0.82 6.35 26.38
C ALA A 3 0.17 5.84 25.09
N SER A 4 0.04 4.52 24.91
CA SER A 4 -0.59 3.91 23.74
C SER A 4 -2.12 4.08 23.75
N GLU A 5 -2.75 3.93 24.91
CA GLU A 5 -4.18 4.20 25.11
C GLU A 5 -4.52 5.66 24.84
N ARG A 6 -3.66 6.58 25.28
CA ARG A 6 -3.82 8.02 25.03
C ARG A 6 -3.74 8.37 23.53
N ARG A 7 -2.83 7.74 22.77
CA ARG A 7 -2.73 7.93 21.31
C ARG A 7 -3.94 7.38 20.57
N ARG A 8 -4.39 6.16 20.91
CA ARG A 8 -5.62 5.57 20.33
C ARG A 8 -6.83 6.46 20.60
N TYR A 9 -7.00 6.91 21.84
CA TYR A 9 -8.10 7.81 22.21
C TYR A 9 -8.05 9.14 21.44
N LYS A 10 -6.86 9.74 21.26
CA LYS A 10 -6.67 10.97 20.48
C LYS A 10 -6.99 10.77 18.99
N ALA A 11 -6.54 9.67 18.38
CA ALA A 11 -6.88 9.35 16.99
C ALA A 11 -8.39 9.18 16.81
N TYR A 12 -9.03 8.45 17.72
CA TYR A 12 -10.48 8.22 17.72
C TYR A 12 -11.28 9.53 17.84
N THR A 13 -10.86 10.43 18.73
CA THR A 13 -11.53 11.72 18.94
C THR A 13 -11.32 12.69 17.79
N VAL A 14 -10.14 12.71 17.16
CA VAL A 14 -9.90 13.50 15.93
C VAL A 14 -10.80 12.98 14.80
N MET A 15 -10.90 11.66 14.64
CA MET A 15 -11.72 11.04 13.61
C MET A 15 -13.22 11.34 13.78
N GLN A 16 -13.75 11.18 15.00
CA GLN A 16 -15.15 11.53 15.29
C GLN A 16 -15.44 13.02 15.07
N ARG A 17 -14.50 13.91 15.40
CA ARG A 17 -14.65 15.35 15.14
C ARG A 17 -14.69 15.69 13.66
N SER A 18 -14.00 14.93 12.82
CA SER A 18 -14.06 15.06 11.36
C SER A 18 -15.29 14.40 10.72
N GLY A 19 -16.23 13.90 11.54
CA GLY A 19 -17.45 13.23 11.07
C GLY A 19 -17.27 11.79 10.60
N PHE A 20 -16.04 11.25 10.66
CA PHE A 20 -15.75 9.89 10.20
C PHE A 20 -16.11 8.86 11.26
N GLN A 21 -16.99 7.92 10.91
CA GLN A 21 -17.18 6.73 11.73
C GLN A 21 -15.99 5.78 11.59
N HIS A 22 -15.67 5.03 12.64
CA HIS A 22 -14.55 4.10 12.64
C HIS A 22 -14.66 3.05 11.50
N THR A 23 -15.88 2.67 11.16
CA THR A 23 -16.20 1.77 10.04
C THR A 23 -15.88 2.38 8.67
N GLU A 24 -16.03 3.69 8.50
CA GLU A 24 -15.68 4.39 7.26
C GLU A 24 -14.18 4.51 7.09
N TYR A 25 -13.44 4.76 8.18
CA TYR A 25 -11.98 4.76 8.14
C TYR A 25 -11.41 3.39 7.74
N VAL A 26 -11.91 2.31 8.35
CA VAL A 26 -11.51 0.94 8.00
C VAL A 26 -11.80 0.66 6.52
N LYS A 27 -12.97 1.07 6.01
CA LYS A 27 -13.29 0.95 4.58
C LYS A 27 -12.30 1.71 3.70
N ILE A 28 -11.96 2.96 4.05
CA ILE A 28 -10.97 3.76 3.31
C ILE A 28 -9.61 3.05 3.29
N MET A 29 -9.14 2.58 4.44
CA MET A 29 -7.86 1.86 4.54
C MET A 29 -7.85 0.58 3.70
N ILE A 30 -8.94 -0.20 3.70
CA ILE A 30 -9.08 -1.38 2.83
C ILE A 30 -9.00 -0.98 1.35
N HIS A 31 -9.69 0.09 0.94
CA HIS A 31 -9.64 0.56 -0.44
C HIS A 31 -8.25 1.04 -0.85
N LEU A 32 -7.54 1.73 0.03
CA LEU A 32 -6.16 2.16 -0.20
C LEU A 32 -5.22 0.96 -0.36
N CYS A 33 -5.28 -0.04 0.52
CA CYS A 33 -4.45 -1.24 0.37
C CYS A 33 -4.80 -2.04 -0.89
N ARG A 34 -6.07 -2.09 -1.30
CA ARG A 34 -6.47 -2.73 -2.57
C ARG A 34 -5.95 -1.95 -3.78
N ALA A 35 -5.97 -0.62 -3.74
CA ALA A 35 -5.41 0.22 -4.77
C ALA A 35 -3.89 0.05 -4.88
N GLU A 36 -3.19 -0.01 -3.74
CA GLU A 36 -1.76 -0.30 -3.68
C GLU A 36 -1.43 -1.63 -4.36
N LEU A 37 -2.15 -2.71 -4.01
CA LEU A 37 -1.97 -4.01 -4.67
C LEU A 37 -2.18 -3.94 -6.18
N ALA A 38 -3.23 -3.25 -6.65
CA ALA A 38 -3.53 -3.12 -8.07
C ALA A 38 -2.41 -2.37 -8.82
N ILE A 39 -1.90 -1.28 -8.24
CA ILE A 39 -0.79 -0.50 -8.81
C ILE A 39 0.49 -1.34 -8.85
N SER A 40 0.78 -2.08 -7.77
CA SER A 40 1.94 -2.97 -7.73
C SER A 40 1.86 -4.09 -8.76
N PHE A 41 0.68 -4.66 -9.02
CA PHE A 41 0.49 -5.60 -10.11
C PHE A 41 0.78 -4.98 -11.48
N ALA A 42 0.35 -3.74 -11.72
CA ALA A 42 0.65 -3.03 -12.97
C ALA A 42 2.17 -2.82 -13.15
N PHE A 43 2.88 -2.43 -12.09
CA PHE A 43 4.35 -2.34 -12.11
C PHE A 43 5.03 -3.69 -12.33
N LEU A 44 4.47 -4.78 -11.78
CA LEU A 44 4.98 -6.13 -11.98
C LEU A 44 4.87 -6.55 -13.45
N VAL A 45 3.68 -6.39 -14.04
CA VAL A 45 3.44 -6.69 -15.45
C VAL A 45 4.39 -5.88 -16.32
N HIS A 46 4.48 -4.56 -16.09
CA HIS A 46 5.41 -3.71 -16.83
C HIS A 46 6.87 -4.15 -16.66
N GLY A 47 7.31 -4.50 -15.45
CA GLY A 47 8.67 -4.96 -15.20
C GLY A 47 9.00 -6.25 -15.96
N LEU A 48 8.07 -7.22 -15.95
CA LEU A 48 8.25 -8.53 -16.59
C LEU A 48 8.14 -8.48 -18.12
N THR A 49 7.29 -7.60 -18.67
CA THR A 49 7.08 -7.48 -20.12
C THR A 49 7.90 -6.37 -20.75
N CYS A 50 8.81 -5.73 -20.01
CA CYS A 50 9.60 -4.61 -20.50
C CYS A 50 10.45 -5.01 -21.72
N PRO A 51 10.15 -4.49 -22.92
CA PRO A 51 10.96 -4.75 -24.10
C PRO A 51 12.32 -4.07 -23.92
N GLY A 52 13.40 -4.77 -24.30
CA GLY A 52 14.77 -4.25 -24.13
C GLY A 52 15.43 -4.59 -22.78
N TYR A 53 14.70 -5.07 -21.77
CA TYR A 53 15.28 -5.49 -20.48
C TYR A 53 16.48 -6.47 -20.60
N PRO A 54 16.48 -7.48 -21.50
CA PRO A 54 17.62 -8.36 -21.64
C PRO A 54 18.75 -7.82 -22.54
N ARG A 55 18.59 -6.65 -23.20
CA ARG A 55 19.50 -6.20 -24.26
C ARG A 55 20.02 -4.76 -24.10
N GLU A 56 19.31 -3.90 -23.37
CA GLU A 56 19.62 -2.47 -23.29
C GLU A 56 19.78 -2.02 -21.83
N ALA A 57 20.98 -1.59 -21.46
CA ALA A 57 21.33 -1.20 -20.10
C ALA A 57 20.51 0.00 -19.59
N GLU A 58 20.10 0.91 -20.48
CA GLU A 58 19.29 2.09 -20.14
C GLU A 58 17.91 1.69 -19.59
N TYR A 59 17.25 0.70 -20.20
CA TYR A 59 15.95 0.18 -19.77
C TYR A 59 16.06 -0.79 -18.59
N GLN A 60 17.23 -1.39 -18.38
CA GLN A 60 17.45 -2.39 -17.34
C GLN A 60 17.22 -1.81 -15.93
N SER A 61 17.70 -0.59 -15.66
CA SER A 61 17.56 0.06 -14.35
C SER A 61 16.10 0.40 -14.01
N THR A 62 15.37 1.03 -14.94
CA THR A 62 13.97 1.43 -14.76
C THR A 62 13.04 0.22 -14.65
N CYS A 63 13.21 -0.78 -15.50
CA CYS A 63 12.36 -1.98 -15.49
C CYS A 63 12.67 -2.91 -14.31
N HIS A 64 13.92 -2.96 -13.84
CA HIS A 64 14.27 -3.62 -12.58
C HIS A 64 13.63 -2.90 -11.39
N MET A 65 13.68 -1.57 -11.35
CA MET A 65 13.07 -0.78 -10.29
C MET A 65 11.55 -0.98 -10.23
N ASN A 66 10.87 -1.09 -11.38
CA ASN A 66 9.43 -1.39 -11.41
C ASN A 66 9.12 -2.76 -10.79
N THR A 67 9.95 -3.77 -11.05
CA THR A 67 9.81 -5.09 -10.43
C THR A 67 10.02 -5.05 -8.92
N VAL A 68 11.05 -4.33 -8.46
CA VAL A 68 11.33 -4.16 -7.02
C VAL A 68 10.20 -3.41 -6.32
N ALA A 69 9.74 -2.30 -6.91
CA ALA A 69 8.62 -1.52 -6.39
C ALA A 69 7.33 -2.34 -6.32
N ALA A 70 7.08 -3.19 -7.33
CA ALA A 70 5.97 -4.11 -7.33
C ALA A 70 6.04 -5.14 -6.19
N LEU A 71 7.21 -5.75 -5.96
CA LEU A 71 7.37 -6.73 -4.88
C LEU A 71 7.17 -6.10 -3.49
N VAL A 72 7.75 -4.92 -3.28
CA VAL A 72 7.59 -4.18 -2.01
C VAL A 72 6.11 -3.80 -1.82
N GLY A 73 5.47 -3.21 -2.84
CA GLY A 73 4.08 -2.77 -2.75
C GLY A 73 3.06 -3.91 -2.60
N LEU A 74 3.30 -5.07 -3.22
CA LEU A 74 2.49 -6.27 -3.00
C LEU A 74 2.60 -6.76 -1.54
N LEU A 75 3.81 -6.75 -0.98
CA LEU A 75 4.05 -7.15 0.40
C LEU A 75 3.41 -6.18 1.39
N THR A 76 3.61 -4.87 1.22
CA THR A 76 3.04 -3.85 2.12
C THR A 76 1.52 -3.80 2.02
N GLY A 77 0.96 -3.86 0.82
CA GLY A 77 -0.50 -3.91 0.62
C GLY A 77 -1.15 -5.15 1.24
N ALA A 78 -0.51 -6.32 1.13
CA ALA A 78 -1.00 -7.56 1.73
C ALA A 78 -0.94 -7.53 3.26
N LEU A 79 0.18 -7.05 3.84
CA LEU A 79 0.31 -6.87 5.29
C LEU A 79 -0.69 -5.83 5.82
N GLY A 80 -0.89 -4.74 5.08
CA GLY A 80 -1.88 -3.71 5.39
C GLY A 80 -3.31 -4.26 5.44
N LEU A 81 -3.73 -5.02 4.42
CA LEU A 81 -5.03 -5.70 4.44
C LEU A 81 -5.16 -6.66 5.63
N GLY A 82 -4.11 -7.46 5.89
CA GLY A 82 -4.09 -8.38 7.03
C GLY A 82 -4.19 -7.69 8.39
N ALA A 83 -3.61 -6.48 8.52
CA ALA A 83 -3.69 -5.68 9.74
C ALA A 83 -5.05 -5.00 9.91
N VAL A 84 -5.72 -4.63 8.81
CA VAL A 84 -7.02 -3.92 8.83
C VAL A 84 -8.20 -4.89 8.98
N HIS A 85 -8.07 -6.14 8.50
CA HIS A 85 -9.09 -7.19 8.66
C HIS A 85 -9.05 -7.89 10.03
N ARG A 86 -8.07 -7.59 10.88
CA ARG A 86 -7.91 -8.18 12.22
C ARG A 86 -8.57 -7.33 13.30
#